data_AF-A0A085BI52-F1
#
_entry.id   AF-A0A085BI52-F1
#
_cell.length_a   1.000
_cell.length_b   1.000
_cell.length_c   1.000
_cell.angle_alpha   90.00
_cell.angle_beta   90.00
_cell.angle_gamma   90.00
#
_symmetry.space_group_name_H-M   'P 1'
#
loop_
_entity.id
_entity.type
_entity.pdbx_description
1 polymer ?
#
loop_
_entity_poly.entity_id
_entity_poly.type
_entity_poly.pdbx_seq_one_letter_code
_entity_poly.pdbx_strand_id
1 'polypeptide(L)'
;MKNYILIFSIILFNSCEKKVADNFPILSEFNQTKNQYRVDSTALENVSSEGGEIICYQNNSDKLVFDFFIYGETGKLNYTYFTDKTLKYQFVVKRNYEYDRPIIEKNVKIDSTINYINYKPNKILYDENSNEIKDIKKLNTTLSEIDSFFKNTLKNNVTINK
;
A
#
# COMPACT_ATOMS: atom_id res chain seq x y z
N MET A 1 18.27 43.59 3.50
CA MET A 1 16.82 43.51 3.21
C MET A 1 16.47 42.06 2.92
N LYS A 2 15.60 41.52 3.77
CA LYS A 2 14.80 40.27 3.71
C LYS A 2 15.37 39.02 3.00
N ASN A 3 15.89 38.13 3.84
CA ASN A 3 15.87 36.67 3.68
C ASN A 3 14.46 36.15 3.36
N TYR A 4 14.35 35.19 2.45
CA TYR A 4 13.22 34.27 2.36
C TYR A 4 13.75 32.85 2.46
N ILE A 5 13.79 32.34 3.69
CA ILE A 5 13.89 30.92 3.99
C ILE A 5 12.52 30.32 3.64
N LEU A 6 12.45 29.52 2.59
CA LEU A 6 11.26 28.77 2.24
C LEU A 6 11.21 27.52 3.14
N ILE A 7 10.53 27.65 4.28
CA ILE A 7 10.19 26.52 5.16
C ILE A 7 9.01 25.80 4.50
N PHE A 8 9.29 24.73 3.75
CA PHE A 8 8.24 23.77 3.44
C PHE A 8 7.94 22.98 4.71
N SER A 9 6.76 23.25 5.26
CA SER A 9 6.20 22.61 6.44
C SER A 9 6.21 21.08 6.28
N ILE A 10 7.10 20.42 7.02
CA ILE A 10 6.99 18.99 7.32
C ILE A 10 5.73 18.86 8.18
N ILE A 11 4.61 18.49 7.54
CA ILE A 11 3.44 18.03 8.27
C ILE A 11 3.84 16.71 8.91
N LEU A 12 4.16 16.79 10.21
CA LEU A 12 4.40 15.67 11.09
C LEU A 12 3.12 14.84 11.20
N PHE A 13 2.97 13.83 10.34
CA PHE A 13 2.08 12.68 10.58
C PHE A 13 2.69 11.77 11.66
N ASN A 14 2.87 12.28 12.87
CA ASN A 14 3.29 11.48 14.02
C ASN A 14 2.10 11.34 14.97
N SER A 15 1.22 10.34 14.76
CA SER A 15 0.38 9.78 15.85
C SER A 15 -0.50 8.56 15.49
N CYS A 16 -0.46 7.96 14.29
CA CYS A 16 -1.38 6.84 13.98
C CYS A 16 -0.73 5.57 13.41
N GLU A 17 0.57 5.55 13.11
CA GLU A 17 1.23 4.33 12.59
C GLU A 17 1.59 3.31 13.68
N LYS A 18 1.62 3.73 14.95
CA LYS A 18 2.31 2.99 16.02
C LYS A 18 1.58 1.77 16.58
N LYS A 19 0.30 1.53 16.27
CA LYS A 19 -0.46 0.36 16.78
C LYS A 19 -0.58 -0.81 15.81
N VAL A 20 -0.46 -0.56 14.51
CA VAL A 20 -0.69 -1.56 13.46
C VAL A 20 0.53 -2.44 13.22
N ALA A 21 1.73 -1.87 13.31
CA ALA A 21 2.98 -2.56 12.96
C ALA A 21 3.30 -3.74 13.89
N ASP A 22 2.85 -3.72 15.15
CA ASP A 22 3.27 -4.71 16.15
C ASP A 22 2.56 -6.07 16.01
N ASN A 23 1.36 -6.10 15.41
CA ASN A 23 0.58 -7.35 15.28
C ASN A 23 1.02 -8.22 14.08
N PHE A 24 1.76 -7.65 13.13
CA PHE A 24 2.22 -8.36 11.94
C PHE A 24 3.74 -8.24 11.79
N PRO A 25 4.50 -9.29 12.16
CA PRO A 25 5.97 -9.24 12.15
C PRO A 25 6.57 -8.80 10.81
N ILE A 26 5.96 -9.19 9.70
CA ILE A 26 6.42 -8.80 8.35
C ILE A 26 6.33 -7.29 8.11
N LEU A 27 5.32 -6.60 8.67
CA LEU A 27 5.19 -5.15 8.57
C LEU A 27 6.20 -4.44 9.47
N SER A 28 6.37 -4.93 10.69
CA SER A 28 7.37 -4.38 11.63
C SER A 28 8.78 -4.51 11.07
N GLU A 29 9.14 -5.70 10.57
CA GLU A 29 10.44 -5.97 9.94
C GLU A 29 10.68 -5.04 8.76
N PHE A 30 9.70 -4.91 7.86
CA PHE A 30 9.81 -4.03 6.71
C PHE A 30 10.00 -2.57 7.12
N ASN A 31 9.18 -2.06 8.06
CA ASN A 31 9.29 -0.67 8.49
C ASN A 31 10.65 -0.34 9.13
N GLN A 32 11.25 -1.29 9.83
CA GLN A 32 12.57 -1.14 10.44
C GLN A 32 13.72 -1.23 9.43
N THR A 33 13.53 -1.98 8.35
CA THR A 33 14.60 -2.31 7.38
C THR A 33 14.42 -1.66 6.01
N LYS A 34 13.32 -0.95 5.75
CA LYS A 34 12.97 -0.41 4.42
C LYS A 34 14.05 0.47 3.79
N ASN A 35 14.85 1.16 4.61
CA ASN A 35 15.97 1.99 4.16
C ASN A 35 17.15 1.19 3.58
N GLN A 36 17.17 -0.14 3.78
CA GLN A 36 18.18 -1.05 3.23
C GLN A 36 17.78 -1.63 1.87
N TYR A 37 16.55 -1.38 1.43
CA TYR A 37 16.07 -1.87 0.13
C TYR A 37 16.54 -0.93 -0.97
N ARG A 38 16.88 -1.48 -2.14
CA ARG A 38 16.88 -0.73 -3.38
C ARG A 38 15.44 -0.35 -3.70
N VAL A 39 15.22 0.92 -4.02
CA VAL A 39 13.90 1.46 -4.30
C VAL A 39 13.86 1.94 -5.74
N ASP A 40 12.91 1.40 -6.50
CA ASP A 40 12.58 1.85 -7.85
C ASP A 40 11.12 2.28 -7.86
N SER A 41 10.80 3.39 -8.53
CA SER A 41 9.41 3.83 -8.71
C SER A 41 9.06 3.96 -10.18
N THR A 42 7.80 3.74 -10.51
CA THR A 42 7.28 3.87 -11.87
C THR A 42 5.90 4.50 -11.80
N ALA A 43 5.70 5.56 -12.58
CA ALA A 43 4.37 6.16 -12.74
C ALA A 43 3.45 5.18 -13.45
N LEU A 44 2.22 5.07 -12.97
CA LEU A 44 1.17 4.27 -13.58
C LEU A 44 0.23 5.23 -14.30
N GLU A 45 0.35 5.26 -15.62
CA GLU A 45 -0.55 6.04 -16.47
C GLU A 45 -1.83 5.23 -16.74
N ASN A 46 -2.96 5.93 -16.93
CA ASN A 46 -4.25 5.34 -17.31
C ASN A 46 -4.83 4.29 -16.34
N VAL A 47 -4.42 4.32 -15.06
CA VAL A 47 -5.03 3.49 -13.99
C VAL A 47 -6.19 4.19 -13.27
N SER A 48 -6.30 5.51 -13.42
CA SER A 48 -7.36 6.38 -12.91
C SER A 48 -7.29 7.75 -13.61
N SER A 49 -8.15 8.72 -13.22
CA SER A 49 -8.09 10.10 -13.73
C SER A 49 -6.79 10.82 -13.36
N GLU A 50 -6.28 10.58 -12.15
CA GLU A 50 -5.06 11.21 -11.61
C GLU A 50 -3.82 10.31 -11.74
N GLY A 51 -3.98 9.14 -12.37
CA GLY A 51 -2.93 8.13 -12.48
C GLY A 51 -2.55 7.50 -11.15
N GLY A 52 -1.32 6.98 -11.08
CA GLY A 52 -0.80 6.32 -9.90
C GLY A 52 0.71 6.18 -9.93
N GLU A 53 1.23 5.46 -8.95
CA GLU A 53 2.61 5.03 -8.90
C GLU A 53 2.70 3.62 -8.32
N ILE A 54 3.72 2.90 -8.74
CA ILE A 54 4.20 1.70 -8.06
C ILE A 54 5.60 1.99 -7.53
N ILE A 55 5.82 1.67 -6.26
CA ILE A 55 7.14 1.70 -5.63
C ILE A 55 7.54 0.25 -5.36
N CYS A 56 8.65 -0.18 -5.93
CA CYS A 56 9.24 -1.49 -5.73
C CYS A 56 10.41 -1.39 -4.77
N TYR A 57 10.32 -2.10 -3.65
CA TYR A 57 11.42 -2.28 -2.70
C TYR A 57 12.01 -3.66 -2.91
N GLN A 58 13.30 -3.71 -3.20
CA GLN A 58 14.04 -4.94 -3.44
C GLN A 58 15.22 -5.04 -2.50
N ASN A 59 15.34 -6.13 -1.76
CA ASN A 59 16.53 -6.42 -0.97
C ASN A 59 17.21 -7.70 -1.47
N ASN A 60 18.43 -7.96 -1.00
CA ASN A 60 19.17 -9.16 -1.39
C ASN A 60 18.53 -10.47 -0.87
N SER A 61 17.61 -10.41 0.10
CA SER A 61 17.08 -11.55 0.86
C SER A 61 15.79 -12.15 0.30
N ASP A 62 15.66 -12.23 -1.02
CA ASP A 62 14.55 -12.87 -1.73
C ASP A 62 13.15 -12.26 -1.51
N LYS A 63 13.06 -11.10 -0.87
CA LYS A 63 11.81 -10.37 -0.62
C LYS A 63 11.64 -9.22 -1.60
N LEU A 64 10.45 -9.13 -2.19
CA LEU A 64 10.01 -8.00 -2.99
C LEU A 64 8.79 -7.37 -2.32
N VAL A 65 8.77 -6.05 -2.23
CA VAL A 65 7.58 -5.31 -1.79
C VAL A 65 7.15 -4.39 -2.92
N PHE A 66 5.89 -4.51 -3.33
CA PHE A 66 5.28 -3.61 -4.31
C PHE A 66 4.24 -2.76 -3.60
N ASP A 67 4.44 -1.46 -3.55
CA ASP A 67 3.54 -0.50 -2.93
C ASP A 67 2.87 0.34 -4.02
N PHE A 68 1.60 0.04 -4.28
CA PHE A 68 0.82 0.72 -5.30
C PHE A 68 0.06 1.89 -4.69
N PHE A 69 0.04 3.01 -5.38
CA PHE A 69 -0.85 4.13 -5.10
C PHE A 69 -1.64 4.44 -6.36
N ILE A 70 -2.97 4.44 -6.26
CA ILE A 70 -3.86 4.88 -7.33
C ILE A 70 -4.59 6.10 -6.83
N TYR A 71 -4.41 7.22 -7.51
CA TYR A 71 -4.93 8.51 -7.10
C TYR A 71 -6.26 8.80 -7.79
N GLY A 72 -7.18 9.40 -7.05
CA GLY A 72 -8.42 9.95 -7.58
C GLY A 72 -8.73 11.27 -6.89
N GLU A 73 -9.60 12.06 -7.48
CA GLU A 73 -9.98 13.35 -6.88
C GLU A 73 -10.61 13.16 -5.50
N THR A 74 -11.48 12.15 -5.34
CA THR A 74 -12.28 11.88 -4.14
C THR A 74 -11.84 10.65 -3.36
N GLY A 75 -10.64 10.12 -3.65
CA GLY A 75 -10.13 8.97 -2.93
C GLY A 75 -8.77 8.51 -3.40
N LYS A 76 -8.23 7.52 -2.71
CA LYS A 76 -6.95 6.89 -3.05
C LYS A 76 -6.97 5.42 -2.68
N LEU A 77 -6.43 4.57 -3.54
CA LEU A 77 -6.14 3.18 -3.18
C LEU A 77 -4.66 3.03 -2.87
N ASN A 78 -4.33 2.31 -1.80
CA ASN A 78 -2.96 1.90 -1.53
C ASN A 78 -2.89 0.41 -1.21
N TYR A 79 -2.25 -0.36 -2.10
CA TYR A 79 -2.14 -1.80 -1.96
C TYR A 79 -0.66 -2.16 -1.87
N THR A 80 -0.24 -2.67 -0.72
CA THR A 80 1.14 -3.10 -0.47
C THR A 80 1.23 -4.62 -0.50
N TYR A 81 2.00 -5.16 -1.43
CA TYR A 81 2.19 -6.58 -1.65
C TYR A 81 3.58 -7.01 -1.17
N PHE A 82 3.63 -7.91 -0.21
CA PHE A 82 4.85 -8.58 0.21
C PHE A 82 4.92 -9.93 -0.49
N THR A 83 5.91 -10.10 -1.36
CA THR A 83 6.08 -11.32 -2.16
C THR A 83 7.48 -11.90 -1.98
N ASP A 84 7.61 -13.17 -2.34
CA ASP A 84 8.93 -13.72 -2.66
C ASP A 84 9.36 -13.31 -4.08
N LYS A 85 10.58 -13.68 -4.49
CA LYS A 85 11.10 -13.48 -5.85
C LYS A 85 10.27 -14.15 -6.95
N THR A 86 9.42 -15.12 -6.62
CA THR A 86 8.51 -15.76 -7.58
C THR A 86 7.16 -15.05 -7.67
N LEU A 87 7.03 -13.89 -7.02
CA LEU A 87 5.81 -13.07 -6.92
C LEU A 87 4.66 -13.77 -6.17
N LYS A 88 4.95 -14.79 -5.37
CA LYS A 88 3.94 -15.42 -4.53
C LYS A 88 3.69 -14.57 -3.30
N TYR A 89 2.44 -14.18 -3.10
CA TYR A 89 2.01 -13.36 -1.97
C TYR A 89 2.32 -14.06 -0.64
N GLN A 90 3.00 -13.33 0.25
CA GLN A 90 3.21 -13.70 1.65
C GLN A 90 2.23 -12.94 2.53
N PHE A 91 2.06 -11.64 2.22
CA PHE A 91 1.20 -10.73 2.96
C PHE A 91 0.74 -9.61 2.04
N VAL A 92 -0.47 -9.11 2.25
CA VAL A 92 -0.99 -7.94 1.53
C VAL A 92 -1.64 -6.98 2.51
N VAL A 93 -1.36 -5.69 2.35
CA VAL A 93 -2.11 -4.61 2.99
C VAL A 93 -2.96 -3.93 1.94
N LYS A 94 -4.26 -3.90 2.14
CA LYS A 94 -5.22 -3.21 1.29
C LYS A 94 -5.75 -1.99 2.05
N ARG A 95 -5.48 -0.79 1.57
CA ARG A 95 -6.02 0.47 2.10
C ARG A 95 -6.88 1.15 1.04
N ASN A 96 -8.06 1.58 1.44
CA ASN A 96 -8.91 2.46 0.65
C ASN A 96 -9.12 3.75 1.45
N TYR A 97 -8.83 4.89 0.82
CA TYR A 97 -9.08 6.22 1.36
C TYR A 97 -10.23 6.85 0.60
N GLU A 98 -11.25 7.28 1.33
CA GLU A 98 -12.42 7.95 0.78
C GLU A 98 -12.44 9.39 1.28
N TYR A 99 -12.62 10.32 0.35
CA TYR A 99 -12.66 11.75 0.65
C TYR A 99 -14.11 12.22 0.54
N ASP A 100 -14.55 13.05 1.49
CA ASP A 100 -15.90 13.62 1.46
C ASP A 100 -16.12 14.61 0.31
N ARG A 101 -15.02 15.07 -0.31
CA ARG A 101 -14.95 16.03 -1.41
C ARG A 101 -13.59 15.92 -2.15
N PRO A 102 -13.41 16.57 -3.31
CA PRO A 102 -12.13 16.59 -4.01
C PRO A 102 -10.96 17.06 -3.14
N ILE A 103 -9.81 16.38 -3.25
CA ILE A 103 -8.61 16.62 -2.41
C ILE A 103 -8.04 18.05 -2.53
N ILE A 104 -8.38 18.77 -3.60
CA ILE A 104 -7.98 20.18 -3.81
C ILE A 104 -8.73 21.17 -2.91
N GLU A 105 -9.85 20.75 -2.32
CA GLU A 105 -10.65 21.60 -1.44
C GLU A 105 -10.03 21.71 -0.04
N LYS A 106 -10.33 22.82 0.66
CA LYS A 106 -9.88 23.01 2.04
C LYS A 106 -10.68 22.14 3.00
N ASN A 107 -10.03 21.64 4.04
CA ASN A 107 -10.64 20.87 5.14
C ASN A 107 -11.34 19.57 4.69
N VAL A 108 -10.82 18.92 3.65
CA VAL A 108 -11.25 17.58 3.21
C VAL A 108 -11.18 16.61 4.39
N LYS A 109 -12.26 15.85 4.60
CA LYS A 109 -12.28 14.73 5.53
C LYS A 109 -11.87 13.48 4.79
N ILE A 110 -10.99 12.70 5.42
CA ILE A 110 -10.47 11.46 4.87
C ILE A 110 -10.84 10.35 5.83
N ASP A 111 -11.68 9.44 5.35
CA ASP A 111 -11.93 8.16 6.00
C ASP A 111 -11.05 7.10 5.32
N SER A 112 -10.60 6.11 6.10
CA SER A 112 -9.78 5.03 5.56
C SER A 112 -10.24 3.69 6.09
N THR A 113 -10.31 2.72 5.19
CA THR A 113 -10.45 1.31 5.56
C THR A 113 -9.14 0.59 5.27
N ILE A 114 -8.75 -0.30 6.17
CA ILE A 114 -7.55 -1.11 6.01
C ILE A 114 -7.86 -2.58 6.31
N ASN A 115 -7.40 -3.44 5.42
CA ASN A 115 -7.45 -4.88 5.58
C ASN A 115 -6.07 -5.49 5.38
N TYR A 116 -5.80 -6.53 6.15
CA TYR A 116 -4.57 -7.31 6.03
C TYR A 116 -4.90 -8.73 5.60
N ILE A 117 -4.11 -9.28 4.70
CA ILE A 117 -4.24 -10.65 4.27
C ILE A 117 -2.92 -11.34 4.52
N ASN A 118 -2.93 -12.30 5.43
CA ASN A 118 -1.82 -13.23 5.60
C ASN A 118 -2.06 -14.46 4.71
N TYR A 119 -1.06 -14.88 3.93
CA TYR A 119 -1.16 -16.03 3.03
C TYR A 119 -0.58 -17.33 3.64
N LYS A 120 0.04 -17.28 4.83
CA LYS A 120 0.68 -18.44 5.49
C LYS A 120 0.27 -18.58 6.97
N PRO A 121 -0.04 -19.79 7.46
CA PRO A 121 -0.11 -21.08 6.73
C PRO A 121 -1.38 -21.21 5.86
N ASN A 122 -2.44 -20.48 6.18
CA ASN A 122 -3.67 -20.36 5.40
C ASN A 122 -3.92 -18.90 5.04
N LYS A 123 -4.81 -18.64 4.08
CA LYS A 123 -5.26 -17.28 3.76
C LYS A 123 -6.21 -16.79 4.84
N ILE A 124 -5.83 -15.75 5.57
CA ILE A 124 -6.62 -15.16 6.66
C ILE A 124 -6.75 -13.65 6.41
N LEU A 125 -7.99 -13.16 6.45
CA LEU A 125 -8.33 -11.75 6.33
C LEU A 125 -8.48 -11.13 7.73
N TYR A 126 -7.88 -9.97 7.93
CA TYR A 126 -7.96 -9.19 9.16
C TYR A 126 -8.54 -7.80 8.91
N ASP A 127 -9.25 -7.27 9.90
CA ASP A 127 -9.66 -5.87 9.95
C ASP A 127 -8.50 -4.95 10.38
N GLU A 128 -8.78 -3.65 10.46
CA GLU A 128 -7.82 -2.61 10.84
C GLU A 128 -7.24 -2.77 12.25
N ASN A 129 -7.98 -3.42 13.14
CA ASN A 129 -7.60 -3.71 14.51
C ASN A 129 -6.90 -5.07 14.63
N SER A 130 -6.57 -5.71 13.50
CA SER A 130 -5.94 -7.03 13.43
C SER A 130 -6.84 -8.18 13.93
N ASN A 131 -8.16 -7.98 13.98
CA ASN A 131 -9.09 -9.06 14.28
C ASN A 131 -9.36 -9.87 13.01
N GLU A 132 -9.36 -11.20 13.15
CA GLU A 132 -9.70 -12.09 12.05
C GLU A 132 -11.17 -11.92 11.62
N ILE A 133 -11.38 -11.74 10.33
CA ILE A 133 -12.70 -11.72 9.70
C ILE A 133 -13.02 -13.12 9.18
N LYS A 134 -13.97 -13.80 9.82
CA LYS A 134 -14.37 -15.19 9.50
C LYS A 134 -15.39 -15.32 8.36
N ASP A 135 -15.76 -14.21 7.71
CA ASP A 135 -16.64 -14.21 6.55
C ASP A 135 -15.89 -14.72 5.31
N ILE A 136 -16.18 -15.97 4.95
CA ILE A 136 -15.57 -16.66 3.80
C ILE A 136 -15.90 -15.96 2.47
N LYS A 137 -17.11 -15.41 2.32
CA LYS A 137 -17.50 -14.71 1.10
C LYS A 137 -16.66 -13.44 0.96
N LYS A 138 -16.54 -12.67 2.03
CA LYS A 138 -15.70 -11.46 2.06
C LYS A 138 -14.23 -11.78 1.82
N LEU A 139 -13.70 -12.86 2.42
CA LEU A 139 -12.33 -13.33 2.14
C LEU A 139 -12.14 -13.63 0.65
N ASN A 140 -13.00 -14.44 0.05
CA ASN A 140 -12.87 -14.85 -1.35
C ASN A 140 -12.98 -13.66 -2.32
N THR A 141 -13.93 -12.74 -2.08
CA THR A 141 -14.05 -11.50 -2.86
C THR A 141 -12.78 -10.66 -2.76
N THR A 142 -12.27 -10.45 -1.53
CA THR A 142 -11.06 -9.64 -1.30
C THR A 142 -9.83 -10.26 -1.96
N LEU A 143 -9.68 -11.59 -1.91
CA LEU A 143 -8.59 -12.30 -2.58
C LEU A 143 -8.65 -12.15 -4.11
N SER A 144 -9.85 -12.25 -4.69
CA SER A 144 -10.06 -12.07 -6.13
C SER A 144 -9.72 -10.65 -6.59
N GLU A 145 -10.13 -9.63 -5.83
CA GLU A 145 -9.80 -8.23 -6.09
C GLU A 145 -8.28 -8.00 -6.06
N ILE A 146 -7.61 -8.48 -5.01
CA ILE A 146 -6.16 -8.32 -4.81
C ILE A 146 -5.37 -8.96 -5.95
N ASP A 147 -5.75 -10.17 -6.35
CA ASP A 147 -5.06 -10.90 -7.42
C ASP A 147 -5.30 -10.26 -8.79
N SER A 148 -6.55 -9.85 -9.06
CA SER A 148 -6.90 -9.17 -10.31
C SER A 148 -6.17 -7.84 -10.45
N PHE A 149 -6.13 -7.04 -9.38
CA PHE A 149 -5.41 -5.77 -9.35
C PHE A 149 -3.93 -5.96 -9.62
N PHE A 150 -3.26 -6.84 -8.87
CA PHE A 150 -1.82 -7.05 -9.01
C PHE A 150 -1.44 -7.49 -10.43
N LYS A 151 -2.15 -8.48 -10.98
CA LYS A 151 -1.88 -9.01 -12.32
C LYS A 151 -2.12 -7.98 -13.40
N ASN A 152 -3.23 -7.25 -13.34
CA ASN A 152 -3.55 -6.24 -14.35
C ASN A 152 -2.57 -5.07 -14.30
N THR A 153 -2.20 -4.60 -13.10
CA THR A 153 -1.33 -3.44 -12.96
C THR A 153 0.13 -3.78 -13.27
N LEU A 154 0.68 -4.90 -12.79
CA LEU A 154 2.07 -5.29 -13.12
C LEU A 154 2.24 -5.67 -14.59
N LYS A 155 1.35 -6.49 -15.16
CA LYS A 155 1.50 -6.95 -16.54
C LYS A 155 1.56 -5.81 -17.54
N ASN A 156 0.82 -4.73 -17.27
CA ASN A 156 0.71 -3.60 -18.18
C ASN A 156 1.79 -2.54 -17.96
N ASN A 157 2.45 -2.50 -16.81
CA ASN A 157 3.28 -1.34 -16.42
C ASN A 157 4.68 -1.68 -15.92
N VAL A 158 5.02 -2.94 -15.66
CA VAL A 158 6.31 -3.29 -15.04
C VAL A 158 6.98 -4.42 -15.83
N THR A 159 8.11 -4.10 -16.47
CA THR A 159 9.03 -5.12 -16.98
C THR A 159 9.98 -5.51 -15.84
N ILE A 160 9.71 -6.63 -15.19
CA ILE A 160 10.63 -7.19 -14.20
C ILE A 160 11.80 -7.80 -14.99
N ASN A 161 12.90 -7.05 -15.13
CA ASN A 161 14.14 -7.60 -15.66
C ASN A 161 14.61 -8.70 -14.71
N LYS A 162 14.55 -9.95 -15.19
CA LYS A 162 15.02 -11.14 -14.47
C LYS A 162 16.54 -11.17 -14.39
#